data_AF-A0A2E6DU61-F1
#
_entry.id   AF-A0A2E6DU61-F1
#
_cell.length_a   1.000
_cell.length_b   1.000
_cell.length_c   1.000
_cell.angle_alpha   90.00
_cell.angle_beta   90.00
_cell.angle_gamma   90.00
#
_symmetry.space_group_name_H-M   'P 1'
#
loop_
_entity.id
_entity.type
_entity.pdbx_description
1 polymer ?
#
loop_
_entity_poly.entity_id
_entity_poly.type
_entity_poly.pdbx_seq_one_letter_code
_entity_poly.pdbx_strand_id
1 'polypeptide(L)'
;MLPPETLTKLDAMDDYDRMLAFGRVGSDYRMSATEVEAQYNAWKRGETVAPSTFSRDDSGPSAPTGQSANYIQDASKYRATYDPSREGKARQSQIEQAVMCPACNSALGIPSVRPIKVTCPNCMAESTFTA
;
A
#
# COMPACT_ATOMS: atom_id res chain seq x y z
N MET A 1 13.67 10.97 17.84
CA MET A 1 13.46 12.42 18.06
C MET A 1 13.87 13.11 16.77
N LEU A 2 12.99 13.89 16.16
CA LEU A 2 13.30 14.58 14.89
C LEU A 2 14.30 15.72 15.13
N PRO A 3 15.27 15.92 14.22
CA PRO A 3 16.16 17.07 14.30
C PRO A 3 15.39 18.38 14.00
N PRO A 4 15.79 19.50 14.61
CA PRO A 4 15.10 20.79 14.48
C PRO A 4 15.09 21.33 13.05
N GLU A 5 16.08 20.96 12.23
CA GLU A 5 16.14 21.32 10.81
C GLU A 5 14.99 20.68 10.01
N THR A 6 14.67 19.41 10.29
CA THR A 6 13.56 18.71 9.65
C THR A 6 12.22 19.31 10.08
N LEU A 7 12.10 19.73 11.35
CA LEU A 7 10.89 20.37 11.87
C LEU A 7 10.68 21.77 11.26
N THR A 8 11.76 22.53 11.09
CA THR A 8 11.73 23.84 10.41
C THR A 8 11.36 23.70 8.94
N LYS A 9 11.88 22.66 8.26
CA LYS A 9 11.53 22.35 6.88
C LYS A 9 10.04 21.99 6.72
N LEU A 10 9.49 21.22 7.66
CA LEU A 10 8.06 20.88 7.70
C LEU A 10 7.19 22.12 7.96
N ASP A 11 7.69 23.12 8.70
CA ASP A 11 6.97 24.37 8.93
C ASP A 11 6.93 25.28 7.70
N ALA A 12 7.98 25.27 6.89
CA ALA A 12 8.06 26.03 5.65
C ALA A 12 7.18 25.46 4.51
N MET A 13 6.64 24.25 4.67
CA MET A 13 5.78 23.59 3.69
C MET A 13 4.31 23.98 3.89
N ASP A 14 3.56 24.10 2.78
CA ASP A 14 2.10 24.25 2.82
C ASP A 14 1.44 23.04 3.51
N ASP A 15 0.23 23.24 4.05
CA ASP A 15 -0.47 22.24 4.87
C ASP A 15 -0.63 20.87 4.18
N TYR A 16 -0.91 20.89 2.87
CA TYR A 16 -1.04 19.68 2.06
C TYR A 16 0.30 18.96 1.84
N ASP A 17 1.35 19.72 1.53
CA ASP A 17 2.69 19.17 1.27
C ASP A 17 3.32 18.63 2.56
N ARG A 18 3.08 19.31 3.68
CA ARG A 18 3.45 18.87 5.03
C ARG A 18 2.83 17.53 5.39
N MET A 19 1.56 17.30 5.08
CA MET A 19 0.88 16.03 5.33
C MET A 19 1.52 14.87 4.56
N LEU A 20 1.90 15.08 3.29
CA LEU A 20 2.63 14.09 2.50
C LEU A 20 4.04 13.84 3.06
N ALA A 21 4.69 14.89 3.56
CA ALA A 21 6.04 14.82 4.08
C ALA A 21 6.15 13.98 5.37
N PHE A 22 5.12 13.96 6.23
CA PHE A 22 5.16 13.17 7.48
C PHE A 22 5.42 11.68 7.26
N GLY A 23 4.84 11.08 6.21
CA GLY A 23 5.08 9.67 5.87
C GLY A 23 6.50 9.41 5.36
N ARG A 24 7.06 10.35 4.59
CA ARG A 24 8.44 10.27 4.08
C ARG A 24 9.45 10.43 5.22
N VAL A 25 9.25 11.43 6.08
CA VAL A 25 10.10 11.70 7.24
C VAL A 25 9.99 10.55 8.26
N GLY A 26 8.79 10.02 8.49
CA GLY A 26 8.60 8.84 9.33
C GLY A 26 9.38 7.63 8.83
N SER A 27 9.41 7.41 7.51
CA SER A 27 10.19 6.31 6.93
C SER A 27 11.71 6.47 7.14
N ASP A 28 12.22 7.70 7.03
CA ASP A 28 13.65 8.02 7.21
C ASP A 28 14.12 7.79 8.66
N TYR A 29 13.28 8.21 9.62
CA TYR A 29 13.58 8.12 11.05
C TYR A 29 12.98 6.89 11.75
N ARG A 30 12.39 5.94 11.01
CA ARG A 30 11.71 4.73 11.54
C ARG A 30 10.56 5.05 12.51
N MET A 31 9.82 6.12 12.24
CA MET A 31 8.69 6.61 13.02
C MET A 31 7.39 6.51 12.22
N SER A 32 6.25 6.40 12.90
CA SER A 32 4.95 6.48 12.21
C SER A 32 4.64 7.93 11.81
N ALA A 33 3.85 8.13 10.75
CA ALA A 33 3.45 9.48 10.31
C ALA A 33 2.75 10.27 11.44
N THR A 34 1.93 9.59 12.24
CA THR A 34 1.25 10.16 13.42
C THR A 34 2.25 10.60 14.49
N GLU A 35 3.32 9.83 14.69
CA GLU A 35 4.34 10.15 15.69
C GLU A 35 5.22 11.33 15.26
N VAL A 36 5.48 11.46 13.96
CA VAL A 36 6.16 12.63 13.37
C VAL A 36 5.31 13.89 13.51
N GLU A 37 4.01 13.80 13.23
CA GLU A 37 3.07 14.91 13.39
C GLU A 37 2.99 15.36 14.85
N ALA A 38 2.94 14.43 15.81
CA ALA A 38 2.95 14.75 17.23
C ALA A 38 4.20 15.50 17.65
N GLN A 39 5.38 15.10 17.15
CA GLN A 39 6.64 15.80 17.41
C GLN A 39 6.69 17.19 16.79
N TYR A 40 6.18 17.35 15.57
CA TYR A 40 6.06 18.66 14.92
C TYR A 40 5.11 19.60 15.68
N ASN A 41 3.94 19.12 16.09
CA ASN A 41 2.96 19.91 16.83
C ASN A 41 3.41 20.28 18.24
N ALA A 42 4.21 19.44 18.89
CA ALA A 42 4.82 19.75 20.17
C ALA A 42 5.92 20.81 20.01
N TRP A 43 6.79 20.66 19.01
CA TRP A 43 7.82 21.65 18.68
C TRP A 43 7.22 23.02 18.34
N LYS A 44 6.14 23.05 17.53
CA LYS A 44 5.44 24.29 17.16
C LYS A 44 4.81 25.01 18.36
N ARG A 45 4.39 24.25 19.38
CA ARG A 45 3.85 24.79 20.65
C ARG A 45 4.95 25.14 21.66
N GLY A 46 6.22 24.92 21.34
CA GLY A 46 7.35 25.15 22.25
C GLY A 46 7.43 24.14 23.39
N GLU A 47 6.75 22.99 23.27
CA GLU A 47 6.68 21.96 24.29
C GLU A 47 7.67 20.84 23.95
N THR A 48 8.62 20.56 24.85
CA THR A 48 9.57 19.46 24.67
C THR A 48 8.85 18.13 24.86
N VAL A 49 8.78 17.34 23.78
CA VAL A 49 8.16 16.00 23.79
C VAL A 49 8.94 15.10 24.75
N ALA A 50 8.36 14.77 25.90
CA ALA A 50 8.79 13.62 26.67
C ALA A 50 8.48 12.36 25.84
N PRO A 51 9.39 11.37 25.75
CA PRO A 51 9.10 10.12 25.06
C PRO A 51 7.87 9.50 25.71
N SER A 52 6.76 9.45 24.98
CA SER A 52 5.58 8.72 25.43
C SER A 52 5.95 7.24 25.40
N THR A 53 6.18 6.67 26.58
CA THR A 53 6.25 5.24 26.81
C THR A 53 4.89 4.63 26.53
N PHE A 54 4.60 4.39 25.25
CA PHE A 54 3.57 3.43 24.87
C PHE A 54 4.18 2.05 25.08
N SER A 55 3.89 1.46 26.23
CA SER A 55 4.07 0.02 26.44
C SER A 55 3.27 -0.70 25.36
N ARG A 56 3.97 -1.50 24.54
CA ARG A 56 3.35 -2.54 23.73
C ARG A 56 2.65 -3.51 24.67
N ASP A 57 1.32 -3.47 24.71
CA ASP A 57 0.53 -4.59 25.21
C ASP A 57 0.52 -5.65 24.10
N ASP A 58 1.34 -6.69 24.31
CA ASP A 58 1.25 -7.96 23.62
C ASP A 58 0.02 -8.70 24.14
N SER A 59 -1.13 -8.45 23.52
CA SER A 59 -2.30 -9.32 23.64
C SER A 59 -2.66 -9.80 22.24
N GLY A 60 -2.38 -11.09 21.99
CA GLY A 60 -2.62 -11.76 20.72
C GLY A 60 -4.07 -11.67 20.22
N PRO A 61 -4.31 -11.99 18.94
CA PRO A 61 -5.63 -11.83 18.33
C PRO A 61 -6.63 -12.81 18.93
N SER A 62 -7.53 -12.30 19.77
CA SER A 62 -8.77 -12.96 20.13
C SER A 62 -9.72 -12.79 18.96
N ALA A 63 -9.95 -13.87 18.20
CA ALA A 63 -10.90 -13.89 17.11
C ALA A 63 -12.35 -13.74 17.64
N PRO A 64 -13.11 -12.72 17.21
CA PRO A 64 -14.55 -12.73 17.43
C PRO A 64 -15.22 -13.55 16.32
N THR A 65 -15.88 -14.62 16.76
CA THR A 65 -16.90 -15.36 16.01
C THR A 65 -17.97 -14.40 15.49
N GLY A 66 -18.01 -14.15 14.18
CA GLY A 66 -19.03 -13.31 13.58
C GLY A 66 -18.73 -12.97 12.12
N GLN A 67 -19.47 -13.59 11.21
CA GLN A 67 -19.37 -13.37 9.77
C GLN A 67 -19.67 -11.90 9.44
N SER A 68 -18.63 -11.16 9.05
CA SER A 68 -18.79 -10.07 8.09
C SER A 68 -17.48 -9.95 7.32
N ALA A 69 -17.57 -9.92 5.99
CA ALA A 69 -16.41 -9.72 5.13
C ALA A 69 -15.71 -8.42 5.58
N ASN A 70 -14.41 -8.51 5.84
CA ASN A 70 -13.61 -7.33 6.18
C ASN A 70 -13.47 -6.48 4.92
N TYR A 71 -14.38 -5.52 4.74
CA TYR A 71 -14.36 -4.62 3.59
C TYR A 71 -13.18 -3.66 3.72
N ILE A 72 -12.17 -3.86 2.87
CA ILE A 72 -11.04 -2.95 2.74
C ILE A 72 -11.58 -1.57 2.31
N GLN A 73 -11.43 -0.56 3.17
CA GLN A 73 -11.99 0.78 2.97
C GLN A 73 -11.43 1.50 1.73
N ASP A 74 -10.18 1.22 1.36
CA ASP A 74 -9.59 1.70 0.12
C ASP A 74 -9.01 0.54 -0.68
N ALA A 75 -9.86 -0.08 -1.49
CA ALA A 75 -9.45 -1.09 -2.48
C ALA A 75 -8.52 -0.51 -3.56
N SER A 76 -8.42 0.82 -3.66
CA SER A 76 -7.60 1.53 -4.65
C SER A 76 -6.11 1.31 -4.45
N LYS A 77 -5.66 1.15 -3.19
CA LYS A 77 -4.26 0.85 -2.84
C LYS A 77 -3.77 -0.53 -3.27
N TYR A 78 -4.69 -1.45 -3.59
CA TYR A 78 -4.40 -2.83 -4.00
C TYR A 78 -4.67 -3.06 -5.49
N ARG A 79 -5.06 -2.02 -6.24
CA ARG A 79 -5.12 -2.12 -7.70
C ARG A 79 -3.70 -2.12 -8.24
N ALA A 80 -3.36 -3.16 -8.99
CA ALA A 80 -2.14 -3.20 -9.78
C ALA A 80 -2.04 -1.89 -10.57
N THR A 81 -0.84 -1.28 -10.59
CA THR A 81 -0.54 0.00 -11.25
C THR A 81 -1.28 0.07 -12.58
N TYR A 82 -2.34 0.86 -12.57
CA TYR A 82 -3.14 1.12 -13.76
C TYR A 82 -2.20 1.71 -14.79
N ASP A 83 -1.97 1.00 -15.89
CA ASP A 83 -1.30 1.53 -17.06
C ASP A 83 -2.40 2.21 -17.91
N PRO A 84 -2.55 3.56 -17.85
CA PRO A 84 -3.62 4.27 -18.52
C PRO A 84 -3.43 4.37 -20.05
N SER A 85 -2.40 3.72 -20.61
CA SER A 85 -2.17 3.69 -22.04
C SER A 85 -3.40 3.10 -22.74
N ARG A 86 -3.76 3.64 -23.90
CA ARG A 86 -4.85 3.07 -24.73
C ARG A 86 -4.65 1.58 -24.98
N GLU A 87 -3.40 1.15 -25.08
CA GLU A 87 -2.98 -0.24 -25.23
C GLU A 87 -3.28 -1.10 -23.99
N GLY A 88 -3.06 -0.57 -22.78
CA GLY A 88 -3.38 -1.24 -21.52
C GLY A 88 -4.88 -1.49 -21.38
N LYS A 89 -5.70 -0.48 -21.71
CA LYS A 89 -7.17 -0.63 -21.78
C LYS A 89 -7.60 -1.64 -22.84
N ALA A 90 -7.02 -1.61 -24.04
CA ALA A 90 -7.38 -2.54 -25.11
C ALA A 90 -7.07 -4.00 -24.73
N ARG A 91 -5.93 -4.24 -24.06
CA ARG A 91 -5.57 -5.57 -23.53
C ARG A 91 -6.51 -6.01 -22.41
N GLN A 92 -6.85 -5.10 -21.49
CA GLN A 92 -7.82 -5.38 -20.42
C GLN A 92 -9.23 -5.70 -20.95
N SER A 93 -9.67 -5.03 -22.02
CA SER A 93 -10.97 -5.32 -22.65
C SER A 93 -11.03 -6.69 -23.35
N GLN A 94 -9.88 -7.30 -23.64
CA GLN A 94 -9.80 -8.65 -24.23
C GLN A 94 -9.72 -9.76 -23.16
N ILE A 95 -9.62 -9.40 -21.88
CA ILE A 95 -9.60 -10.33 -20.76
C ILE A 95 -11.05 -10.63 -20.36
N GLU A 96 -11.51 -11.82 -20.69
CA GLU A 96 -12.87 -12.28 -20.37
C GLU A 96 -12.89 -13.27 -19.20
N GLN A 97 -11.76 -13.92 -18.90
CA GLN A 97 -11.66 -14.95 -17.86
C GLN A 97 -10.43 -14.69 -16.96
N ALA A 98 -10.52 -15.09 -15.69
CA ALA A 98 -9.40 -15.07 -14.76
C ALA A 98 -9.03 -16.50 -14.36
N VAL A 99 -7.75 -16.86 -14.48
CA VAL A 99 -7.20 -18.17 -14.08
C VAL A 99 -6.05 -17.97 -13.09
N MET A 100 -5.85 -18.93 -12.19
CA MET A 100 -4.70 -18.93 -11.29
C MET A 100 -3.51 -19.57 -12.01
N CYS A 101 -2.34 -18.95 -11.92
CA CYS A 101 -1.10 -19.58 -12.38
C CYS A 101 -0.80 -20.81 -11.51
N PRO A 102 -0.57 -22.00 -12.09
CA PRO A 102 -0.29 -23.21 -11.31
C PRO A 102 1.05 -23.18 -10.57
N ALA A 103 1.99 -22.31 -10.97
CA ALA A 103 3.32 -22.22 -10.38
C ALA A 103 3.41 -21.26 -9.18
N CYS A 104 2.70 -20.13 -9.23
CA CYS A 104 2.80 -19.09 -8.19
C CYS A 104 1.46 -18.63 -7.62
N ASN A 105 0.35 -19.23 -8.06
CA ASN A 105 -1.00 -18.93 -7.60
C ASN A 105 -1.42 -17.46 -7.75
N SER A 106 -0.77 -16.73 -8.67
CA SER A 106 -1.13 -15.36 -9.03
C SER A 106 -2.35 -15.37 -9.97
N ALA A 107 -3.23 -14.37 -9.84
CA ALA A 107 -4.41 -14.22 -10.69
C ALA A 107 -4.01 -13.63 -12.06
N LEU A 108 -4.29 -14.35 -13.15
CA LEU A 108 -4.02 -13.92 -14.52
C LEU A 108 -5.33 -13.78 -15.28
N GLY A 109 -5.51 -12.61 -15.91
CA GLY A 109 -6.56 -12.40 -16.88
C GLY A 109 -6.18 -12.99 -18.24
N ILE A 110 -7.01 -13.87 -18.80
CA ILE A 110 -6.80 -14.50 -20.10
C ILE A 110 -8.04 -14.31 -21.02
N PRO A 111 -7.85 -14.20 -22.34
CA PRO A 111 -8.96 -14.20 -23.30
C PRO A 111 -9.63 -15.59 -23.37
N SER A 112 -10.90 -15.64 -23.78
CA SER A 112 -11.65 -16.91 -23.92
C SER A 112 -11.20 -17.78 -25.10
N VAL A 113 -10.34 -17.25 -25.98
CA VAL A 113 -9.83 -17.98 -27.15
C VAL A 113 -8.81 -19.02 -26.70
N ARG A 114 -9.02 -20.29 -27.08
CA ARG A 114 -8.10 -21.41 -26.83
C ARG A 114 -7.77 -22.09 -28.17
N PRO A 115 -6.58 -22.69 -28.35
CA PRO A 115 -5.48 -22.85 -27.40
C PRO A 115 -4.59 -21.60 -27.31
N ILE A 116 -4.18 -21.24 -26.09
CA ILE A 116 -3.28 -20.10 -25.85
C ILE A 116 -2.10 -20.48 -24.98
N LYS A 117 -0.95 -19.87 -25.27
CA LYS A 117 0.22 -19.87 -24.41
C LYS A 117 0.22 -18.60 -23.58
N VAL A 118 0.25 -18.74 -22.26
CA VAL A 118 0.23 -17.62 -21.32
C VAL A 118 1.49 -17.69 -20.47
N THR A 119 2.24 -16.59 -20.45
CA THR A 119 3.41 -16.43 -19.58
C THR A 119 3.02 -15.60 -18.38
N CYS A 120 3.23 -16.13 -17.17
CA CYS A 120 2.90 -15.41 -15.95
C CYS A 120 3.88 -14.25 -15.70
N PRO A 121 3.40 -13.00 -15.50
CA PRO A 121 4.28 -11.86 -15.24
C PRO A 121 4.94 -11.92 -13.85
N ASN A 122 4.39 -12.72 -12.92
CA ASN A 122 4.90 -12.80 -11.54
C ASN A 122 6.03 -13.82 -11.38
N CYS A 123 5.96 -14.97 -12.07
CA CYS A 123 6.96 -16.04 -11.92
C CYS A 123 7.61 -16.48 -13.24
N MET A 124 7.26 -15.83 -14.36
CA MET A 124 7.74 -16.17 -15.71
C MET A 124 7.44 -17.60 -16.17
N ALA A 125 6.57 -18.34 -15.48
CA ALA A 125 6.16 -19.67 -15.89
C ALA A 125 5.28 -19.61 -17.16
N GLU A 126 5.59 -20.43 -18.14
CA GLU A 126 4.75 -20.67 -19.33
C GLU A 126 3.70 -21.73 -18.99
N SER A 127 2.43 -21.44 -19.26
CA SER A 127 1.32 -22.38 -19.11
C SER A 127 0.49 -22.38 -20.39
N THR A 128 0.16 -23.57 -20.88
CA THR A 128 -0.71 -23.72 -22.06
C THR A 128 -2.09 -24.13 -21.59
N PHE A 129 -3.10 -23.32 -21.91
CA PHE A 129 -4.49 -23.63 -21.56
C PHE A 129 -5.20 -24.15 -22.81
N THR A 130 -5.39 -25.48 -22.85
CA THR A 130 -6.31 -26.17 -23.77
C THR A 130 -7.69 -26.25 -23.10
N ALA A 131 -8.76 -26.39 -23.90
CA ALA A 131 -10.17 -26.38 -23.50
C ALA A 131 -10.46 -26.76 -22.03
#